data_AF-A0A822XT65-F1
#
_entry.id   AF-A0A822XT65-F1
#
_cell.length_a   1.000
_cell.length_b   1.000
_cell.length_c   1.000
_cell.angle_alpha   90.00
_cell.angle_beta   90.00
_cell.angle_gamma   90.00
#
_symmetry.space_group_name_H-M   'P 1'
#
loop_
_entity.id
_entity.type
_entity.pdbx_description
1 polymer ?
#
loop_
_entity_poly.entity_id
_entity_poly.type
_entity_poly.pdbx_seq_one_letter_code
_entity_poly.pdbx_strand_id
1 'polypeptide(L)'
;MLLGHLQPLVLTLSLSHINFDVNTRFLELGSILEPGRPPKMDKAAILSDAVRMVTQLRSEAQKLKESNESLLEKIKELKAEKNELRDEKQRLKTEREKLEQQVKTLSAPPSFLPHPTTIPAAFTAQGQAAGNKLMPFIGYPGVAMWQFMPPAAVDTSQDHVLRSPVA
;
A
#
# COMPACT_ATOMS: atom_id res chain seq x y z
N MET A 1 -27.91 58.37 55.82
CA MET A 1 -28.80 57.68 54.87
C MET A 1 -28.14 57.28 53.53
N LEU A 2 -27.01 57.87 53.12
CA LEU A 2 -26.37 57.56 51.82
C LEU A 2 -25.68 56.19 51.72
N LEU A 3 -25.25 55.58 52.83
CA LEU A 3 -24.49 54.32 52.78
C LEU A 3 -25.36 53.09 52.42
N GLY A 4 -26.66 53.13 52.73
CA GLY A 4 -27.59 52.01 52.45
C GLY A 4 -28.00 51.88 50.98
N HIS A 5 -27.89 52.96 50.18
CA HIS A 5 -28.30 52.96 48.78
C HIS A 5 -27.19 52.52 47.81
N LEU A 6 -25.94 52.49 48.27
CA LEU A 6 -24.78 52.04 47.47
C LEU A 6 -24.68 50.52 47.37
N GLN A 7 -25.01 49.77 48.42
CA GLN A 7 -24.90 48.31 48.44
C GLN A 7 -25.73 47.60 47.34
N PRO A 8 -27.01 47.93 47.13
CA PRO A 8 -27.81 47.32 46.06
C PRO A 8 -27.23 47.61 44.67
N LEU A 9 -26.74 48.83 44.44
CA LEU A 9 -26.13 49.22 43.17
C LEU A 9 -24.88 48.38 42.86
N VAL A 10 -23.99 48.23 43.85
CA VAL A 10 -22.75 47.45 43.69
C VAL A 10 -23.06 45.98 43.35
N LEU A 11 -24.06 45.38 44.00
CA LEU A 11 -24.50 44.02 43.69
C LEU A 11 -25.06 43.89 42.26
N THR A 12 -25.88 44.85 41.81
CA THR A 12 -26.43 44.83 40.44
C THR A 12 -25.35 44.98 39.36
N LEU A 13 -24.37 45.86 39.58
CA LEU A 13 -23.22 46.02 38.69
C LEU A 13 -22.39 44.74 38.64
N SER A 14 -22.08 44.13 39.79
CA SER A 14 -21.36 42.86 39.84
C SER A 14 -22.11 41.75 39.10
N LEU A 15 -23.42 41.64 39.28
CA LEU A 15 -24.25 40.62 38.61
C LEU A 15 -24.32 40.86 37.10
N SER A 16 -24.38 42.12 36.66
CA SER A 16 -24.37 42.46 35.23
C SER A 16 -23.04 42.10 34.55
N HIS A 17 -21.92 42.35 35.23
CA HIS A 17 -20.58 42.01 34.73
C HIS A 17 -20.41 40.49 34.61
N ILE A 18 -20.86 39.74 35.62
CA ILE A 18 -20.85 38.27 35.59
C ILE A 18 -21.72 37.75 34.43
N ASN A 19 -22.92 38.30 34.24
CA ASN A 19 -23.78 37.90 33.12
C ASN A 19 -23.17 38.22 31.76
N PHE A 20 -22.48 39.36 31.63
CA PHE A 20 -21.78 39.72 30.40
C PHE A 20 -20.63 38.74 30.07
N ASP A 21 -19.80 38.39 31.06
CA ASP A 21 -18.71 37.41 30.85
C ASP A 21 -19.28 36.04 30.44
N VAL A 22 -20.33 35.58 31.13
CA VAL A 22 -20.99 34.31 30.79
C VAL A 22 -21.56 34.35 29.36
N ASN A 23 -22.28 35.42 28.99
CA ASN A 23 -22.84 35.55 27.65
C ASN A 23 -21.76 35.57 26.56
N THR A 24 -20.63 36.22 26.82
CA THR A 24 -19.48 36.24 25.89
C THR A 24 -18.96 34.84 25.61
N ARG A 25 -18.82 34.00 26.64
CA ARG A 25 -18.39 32.59 26.49
C ARG A 25 -19.37 31.75 25.68
N PHE A 26 -20.68 31.98 25.85
CA PHE A 26 -21.70 31.28 25.06
C PHE A 26 -21.63 31.65 23.58
N LEU A 27 -21.40 32.93 23.27
CA LEU A 27 -21.25 33.40 21.89
C LEU A 27 -20.00 32.81 21.24
N GLU A 28 -18.87 32.81 21.95
CA GLU A 28 -17.62 32.20 21.50
C GLU A 28 -17.82 30.71 21.22
N LEU A 29 -18.39 29.95 22.17
CA LEU A 29 -18.68 28.54 22.00
C LEU A 29 -19.61 28.31 20.80
N GLY A 30 -20.69 29.07 20.68
CA GLY A 30 -21.61 28.98 19.54
C GLY A 30 -20.92 29.18 18.19
N SER A 31 -19.96 30.10 18.10
CA SER A 31 -19.18 30.34 16.88
C SER A 31 -18.23 29.19 16.51
N ILE A 32 -17.71 28.47 17.51
CA ILE A 32 -16.86 27.28 17.32
C ILE A 32 -17.70 26.09 16.83
N LEU A 33 -18.91 25.93 17.37
CA LEU A 33 -19.79 24.80 17.05
C LEU A 33 -20.36 24.88 15.63
N GLU A 34 -20.72 26.08 15.16
CA GLU A 34 -21.22 26.29 13.80
C GLU A 34 -20.46 27.43 13.09
N PRO A 35 -19.25 27.16 12.60
CA PRO A 35 -18.50 28.14 11.83
C PRO A 35 -19.28 28.58 10.59
N GLY A 36 -19.46 29.89 10.43
CA GLY A 36 -20.15 30.47 9.26
C GLY A 36 -21.67 30.64 9.42
N ARG A 37 -22.26 30.28 10.58
CA ARG A 37 -23.63 30.63 10.92
C ARG A 37 -23.69 31.77 11.93
N PRO A 38 -24.75 32.60 11.93
CA PRO A 38 -24.97 33.59 12.97
C PRO A 38 -24.96 32.94 14.37
N PRO A 39 -24.37 33.58 15.39
CA PRO A 39 -24.30 33.01 16.73
C PRO A 39 -25.69 32.68 17.27
N LYS A 40 -25.87 31.43 17.74
CA LYS A 40 -27.07 31.03 18.46
C LYS A 40 -27.14 31.81 19.78
N MET A 41 -28.35 32.17 20.20
CA MET A 41 -28.60 32.86 21.48
C MET A 41 -29.14 31.91 22.55
N ASP A 42 -29.60 30.72 22.15
CA ASP A 42 -30.12 29.70 23.07
C ASP A 42 -28.96 28.95 23.75
N LYS A 43 -28.75 29.28 25.03
CA LYS A 43 -27.71 28.69 25.88
C LYS A 43 -27.85 27.17 26.02
N ALA A 44 -29.07 26.63 26.10
CA ALA A 44 -29.28 25.19 26.27
C ALA A 44 -28.96 24.43 24.98
N ALA A 45 -29.35 24.98 23.83
CA ALA A 45 -28.99 24.43 22.53
C ALA A 45 -27.48 24.43 22.31
N ILE A 46 -26.78 25.53 22.64
CA ILE A 46 -25.31 25.63 22.54
C ILE A 46 -24.62 24.54 23.37
N LEU A 47 -25.05 24.32 24.62
CA LEU A 47 -24.46 23.27 25.46
C LEU A 47 -24.73 21.88 24.91
N SER A 48 -25.96 21.63 24.42
CA SER A 48 -26.34 20.35 23.84
C SER A 48 -25.50 20.03 22.59
N ASP A 49 -25.31 21.03 21.72
CA ASP A 49 -24.46 20.93 20.53
C ASP A 49 -22.99 20.69 20.91
N ALA A 50 -22.48 21.40 21.92
CA ALA A 50 -21.11 21.20 22.41
C ALA A 50 -20.87 19.79 22.94
N VAL A 51 -21.78 19.28 23.77
CA VAL A 51 -21.68 17.92 24.31
C VAL A 51 -21.69 16.89 23.19
N ARG A 52 -22.59 17.06 22.21
CA ARG A 52 -22.67 16.19 21.04
C ARG A 52 -21.38 16.21 20.23
N MET A 53 -20.87 17.40 19.89
CA MET A 53 -19.63 17.54 19.10
C MET A 53 -18.42 16.97 19.83
N VAL A 54 -18.26 17.25 21.13
CA VAL A 54 -17.15 16.68 21.92
C VAL A 54 -17.22 15.15 21.96
N THR A 55 -18.42 14.59 22.08
CA THR A 55 -18.61 13.12 22.05
C THR A 55 -18.23 12.53 20.71
N GLN A 56 -18.67 13.16 19.61
CA GLN A 56 -18.33 12.75 18.25
C GLN A 56 -16.83 12.82 17.99
N LEU A 57 -16.20 13.96 18.29
CA LEU A 57 -14.75 14.16 18.09
C LEU A 57 -13.92 13.17 18.91
N ARG A 58 -14.35 12.82 20.13
CA ARG A 58 -13.70 11.77 20.93
C ARG A 58 -13.81 10.40 20.27
N SER A 59 -14.97 10.06 19.71
CA SER A 59 -15.17 8.80 18.96
C SER A 59 -14.31 8.75 17.70
N GLU A 60 -14.28 9.84 16.93
CA GLU A 60 -13.44 9.96 15.72
C GLU A 60 -11.95 9.87 16.05
N ALA A 61 -11.49 10.57 17.09
CA ALA A 61 -10.10 10.51 17.54
C ALA A 61 -9.71 9.09 17.98
N GLN A 62 -10.60 8.37 18.65
CA GLN A 62 -10.36 6.99 19.05
C GLN A 62 -10.26 6.05 17.84
N LYS A 63 -11.16 6.18 16.86
CA LYS A 63 -11.08 5.41 15.60
C LYS A 63 -9.82 5.71 14.80
N LEU A 64 -9.41 6.98 14.73
CA LEU A 64 -8.15 7.38 14.09
C LEU A 64 -6.95 6.75 14.78
N LYS A 65 -6.95 6.73 16.12
CA LYS A 65 -5.89 6.08 16.90
C LYS A 65 -5.79 4.58 16.59
N GLU A 66 -6.92 3.88 16.63
CA GLU A 66 -7.00 2.44 16.32
C GLU A 66 -6.54 2.14 14.88
N SER A 67 -6.99 2.94 13.90
CA SER A 67 -6.56 2.80 12.51
C SER A 67 -5.06 3.06 12.33
N ASN A 68 -4.52 4.08 13.00
CA ASN A 68 -3.09 4.37 12.96
C ASN A 68 -2.25 3.24 13.58
N GLU A 69 -2.68 2.67 14.71
CA GLU A 69 -2.04 1.51 15.33
C GLU A 69 -2.06 0.28 14.39
N SER A 70 -3.20 -0.01 13.78
CA SER A 70 -3.34 -1.09 12.80
C SER A 70 -2.44 -0.89 11.57
N LEU A 71 -2.36 0.34 11.04
CA LEU A 71 -1.48 0.64 9.91
C LEU A 71 0.00 0.49 10.26
N LEU A 72 0.41 0.88 11.49
CA LEU A 72 1.78 0.68 11.96
C LEU A 72 2.15 -0.80 12.07
N GLU A 73 1.21 -1.64 12.54
CA GLU A 73 1.37 -3.10 12.54
C GLU A 73 1.53 -3.63 11.11
N LYS A 74 0.65 -3.23 10.18
CA LYS A 74 0.75 -3.64 8.77
C LYS A 74 2.08 -3.23 8.13
N ILE A 75 2.58 -2.04 8.43
CA ILE A 75 3.90 -1.58 7.98
C ILE A 75 5.01 -2.48 8.52
N LYS A 76 4.92 -2.89 9.79
CA LYS A 76 5.90 -3.79 10.41
C LYS A 76 5.89 -5.17 9.75
N GLU A 77 4.70 -5.74 9.52
CA GLU A 77 4.53 -7.01 8.79
C GLU A 77 5.13 -6.94 7.39
N LEU A 78 4.75 -5.92 6.61
CA LEU A 78 5.25 -5.76 5.23
C LEU A 78 6.77 -5.56 5.19
N LYS A 79 7.36 -4.90 6.19
CA LYS A 79 8.82 -4.80 6.30
C LYS A 79 9.47 -6.16 6.55
N ALA A 80 8.85 -7.00 7.37
CA ALA A 80 9.34 -8.36 7.63
C ALA A 80 9.23 -9.22 6.37
N GLU A 81 8.05 -9.26 5.74
CA GLU A 81 7.80 -10.02 4.49
C GLU A 81 8.74 -9.60 3.37
N LYS A 82 8.96 -8.28 3.18
CA LYS A 82 9.94 -7.77 2.21
C LYS A 82 11.36 -8.30 2.48
N ASN A 83 11.76 -8.42 3.74
CA ASN A 83 13.08 -8.94 4.08
C ASN A 83 13.16 -10.44 3.80
N GLU A 84 12.14 -11.22 4.18
CA GLU A 84 12.06 -12.66 3.89
C GLU A 84 12.13 -12.93 2.38
N LEU A 85 11.40 -12.15 1.56
CA LEU A 85 11.46 -12.24 0.10
C LEU A 85 12.85 -11.92 -0.46
N ARG A 86 13.59 -10.99 0.16
CA ARG A 86 14.97 -10.69 -0.23
C ARG A 86 15.90 -11.86 0.05
N ASP A 87 15.75 -12.48 1.21
CA ASP A 87 16.57 -13.62 1.63
C ASP A 87 16.26 -14.86 0.76
N GLU A 88 14.98 -15.10 0.49
CA GLU A 88 14.50 -16.13 -0.45
C GLU A 88 15.07 -15.92 -1.86
N LYS A 89 14.96 -14.69 -2.39
CA LYS A 89 15.51 -14.33 -3.70
C LYS A 89 17.01 -14.59 -3.79
N GLN A 90 17.76 -14.26 -2.74
CA GLN A 90 19.20 -14.48 -2.72
C GLN A 90 19.54 -15.97 -2.65
N ARG A 91 18.82 -16.75 -1.85
CA ARG A 91 18.99 -18.21 -1.77
C ARG A 91 18.74 -18.88 -3.12
N LEU A 92 17.62 -18.55 -3.78
CA LEU A 92 17.28 -19.07 -5.10
C LEU A 92 18.31 -18.67 -6.17
N LYS A 93 18.84 -17.44 -6.11
CA LYS A 93 19.90 -17.00 -7.03
C LYS A 93 21.15 -17.88 -6.89
N THR A 94 21.59 -18.14 -5.66
CA THR A 94 22.74 -19.00 -5.39
C THR A 94 22.49 -20.45 -5.83
N GLU A 95 21.32 -21.00 -5.57
CA GLU A 95 20.95 -22.35 -6.01
C GLU A 95 20.90 -22.47 -7.53
N ARG A 96 20.31 -21.48 -8.21
CA ARG A 96 20.30 -21.39 -9.67
C ARG A 96 21.71 -21.37 -10.24
N GLU A 97 22.61 -20.52 -9.71
CA GLU A 97 24.01 -20.45 -10.16
C GLU A 97 24.76 -21.77 -9.96
N LYS A 98 24.51 -22.46 -8.85
CA LYS A 98 25.06 -23.80 -8.58
C LYS A 98 24.57 -24.84 -9.59
N LEU A 99 23.28 -24.86 -9.88
CA LEU A 99 22.70 -25.79 -10.88
C LEU A 99 23.19 -25.48 -12.29
N GLU A 100 23.30 -24.20 -12.67
CA GLU A 100 23.82 -23.78 -13.97
C GLU A 100 25.28 -24.21 -14.15
N GLN A 101 26.10 -24.12 -13.09
CA GLN A 101 27.46 -24.68 -13.10
C GLN A 101 27.46 -26.21 -13.28
N GLN A 102 26.59 -26.94 -12.58
CA GLN A 102 26.49 -28.40 -12.74
C GLN A 102 26.10 -28.79 -14.17
N VAL A 103 25.10 -28.12 -14.76
CA VAL A 103 24.70 -28.35 -16.15
C VAL A 103 25.87 -28.07 -17.09
N LYS A 104 26.60 -26.96 -16.90
CA LYS A 104 27.75 -26.62 -17.74
C LYS A 104 28.90 -27.63 -17.64
N THR A 105 29.13 -28.21 -16.46
CA THR A 105 30.11 -29.30 -16.30
C THR A 105 29.67 -30.60 -16.95
N LEU A 106 28.37 -30.91 -16.93
CA LEU A 106 27.81 -32.13 -17.52
C LEU A 106 27.62 -32.01 -19.05
N SER A 107 27.44 -30.80 -19.57
CA SER A 107 27.21 -30.55 -21.01
C SER A 107 28.47 -30.17 -21.78
N ALA A 108 29.66 -30.17 -21.16
CA ALA A 108 30.90 -29.90 -21.85
C ALA A 108 31.20 -31.06 -22.83
N PRO A 109 31.34 -30.82 -24.15
CA PRO A 109 31.66 -31.87 -25.11
C PRO A 109 33.05 -32.44 -24.78
N PRO A 110 33.28 -33.77 -24.94
CA PRO A 110 34.60 -34.34 -24.77
C PRO A 110 35.57 -33.66 -25.74
N SER A 111 36.58 -32.96 -25.20
CA SER A 111 37.65 -32.40 -26.00
C SER A 111 38.52 -33.55 -26.51
N PHE A 112 38.23 -34.07 -27.70
CA PHE A 112 39.07 -35.06 -28.36
C PHE A 112 39.36 -34.67 -29.81
N LEU A 113 40.58 -34.14 -29.95
CA LEU A 113 41.56 -34.22 -31.03
C LEU A 113 41.40 -33.38 -32.32
N PRO A 114 42.49 -32.73 -32.80
CA PRO A 114 42.55 -32.12 -34.12
C PRO A 114 42.78 -33.22 -35.16
N HIS A 115 41.81 -33.44 -36.04
CA HIS A 115 42.02 -34.31 -37.21
C HIS A 115 42.71 -33.52 -38.34
N PRO A 116 43.72 -34.10 -39.02
CA PRO A 116 44.49 -33.40 -40.05
C PRO A 116 43.70 -33.29 -41.36
N THR A 117 44.02 -32.22 -42.10
CA THR A 117 43.52 -31.86 -43.43
C THR A 117 43.79 -32.92 -44.50
N THR A 118 42.78 -33.29 -45.31
CA THR A 118 42.98 -33.75 -46.71
C THR A 118 41.73 -33.55 -47.60
N ILE A 119 41.67 -32.40 -48.29
CA ILE A 119 41.19 -32.03 -49.67
C ILE A 119 39.89 -32.64 -50.32
N PRO A 120 39.35 -32.13 -51.46
CA PRO A 120 37.97 -31.62 -51.57
C PRO A 120 37.09 -32.33 -52.63
N ALA A 121 35.77 -32.11 -52.66
CA ALA A 121 34.97 -32.40 -53.85
C ALA A 121 33.64 -31.63 -53.93
N ALA A 122 33.29 -31.35 -55.18
CA ALA A 122 32.30 -30.44 -55.71
C ALA A 122 30.85 -30.98 -55.75
N PHE A 123 29.91 -30.03 -55.72
CA PHE A 123 28.63 -29.97 -56.46
C PHE A 123 27.40 -30.83 -56.05
N THR A 124 26.30 -30.07 -55.88
CA THR A 124 24.90 -30.26 -56.37
C THR A 124 23.86 -31.11 -55.63
N ALA A 125 22.74 -30.41 -55.39
CA ALA A 125 21.34 -30.72 -55.74
C ALA A 125 20.43 -31.51 -54.78
N GLN A 126 19.25 -30.89 -54.62
CA GLN A 126 17.98 -31.34 -54.07
C GLN A 126 17.58 -32.79 -54.37
N GLY A 127 16.84 -33.40 -53.44
CA GLY A 127 15.95 -34.52 -53.77
C GLY A 127 15.54 -35.36 -52.56
N GLN A 128 14.23 -35.41 -52.29
CA GLN A 128 13.61 -36.08 -51.15
C GLN A 128 13.53 -37.61 -51.28
N ALA A 129 13.32 -38.25 -50.12
CA ALA A 129 12.54 -39.47 -49.87
C ALA A 129 13.22 -40.85 -50.00
N ALA A 130 13.49 -41.47 -48.84
CA ALA A 130 12.82 -42.70 -48.38
C ALA A 130 13.28 -43.01 -46.95
N GLY A 131 12.37 -43.54 -46.15
CA GLY A 131 12.38 -43.41 -44.69
C GLY A 131 13.49 -44.16 -43.95
N ASN A 132 13.91 -43.55 -42.84
CA ASN A 132 14.13 -44.26 -41.59
C ASN A 132 13.70 -43.35 -40.43
N LYS A 133 12.80 -43.88 -39.60
CA LYS A 133 12.34 -43.28 -38.33
C LYS A 133 13.55 -42.96 -37.45
N LEU A 134 13.89 -41.68 -37.29
CA LEU A 134 14.34 -41.07 -36.04
C LEU A 134 13.94 -39.58 -36.11
N MET A 135 13.06 -39.14 -35.22
CA MET A 135 12.63 -37.75 -35.16
C MET A 135 13.83 -36.82 -34.91
N PRO A 136 13.93 -35.67 -35.60
CA PRO A 136 14.81 -34.60 -35.16
C PRO A 136 14.30 -34.12 -33.81
N PHE A 137 15.15 -34.19 -32.78
CA PHE A 137 14.92 -33.43 -31.57
C PHE A 137 15.07 -31.94 -31.94
N ILE A 138 13.95 -31.33 -32.33
CA ILE A 138 13.81 -29.88 -32.35
C ILE A 138 13.88 -29.47 -30.88
N GLY A 139 15.09 -29.12 -30.43
CA GLY A 139 15.26 -28.44 -29.17
C GLY A 139 14.44 -27.17 -29.23
N TYR A 140 13.37 -27.11 -28.43
CA TYR A 140 12.66 -25.86 -28.21
C TYR A 140 13.71 -24.84 -27.76
N PRO A 141 13.88 -23.71 -28.48
CA PRO A 141 14.70 -22.62 -27.97
C PRO A 141 14.08 -22.21 -26.63
N GLY A 142 14.93 -21.97 -25.63
CA GLY A 142 14.56 -21.61 -24.26
C GLY A 142 13.89 -20.25 -24.16
N VAL A 143 12.72 -20.14 -24.78
CA VAL A 143 11.91 -18.93 -24.86
C VAL A 143 10.91 -19.05 -23.72
N ALA A 144 11.23 -18.45 -22.58
CA ALA A 144 10.34 -18.32 -21.43
C ALA A 144 8.93 -17.93 -21.89
N MET A 145 7.92 -18.76 -21.60
CA MET A 145 6.55 -18.63 -22.10
C MET A 145 5.91 -17.25 -21.81
N TRP A 146 6.42 -16.52 -20.83
CA TRP A 146 6.01 -15.16 -20.46
C TRP A 146 6.21 -14.12 -21.57
N GLN A 147 7.18 -14.30 -22.47
CA GLN A 147 7.39 -13.36 -23.58
C GLN A 147 6.34 -13.48 -24.70
N PHE A 148 5.49 -14.49 -24.63
CA PHE A 148 4.32 -14.67 -25.51
C PHE A 148 3.01 -14.30 -24.83
N MET A 149 3.04 -13.86 -23.56
CA MET A 149 1.83 -13.41 -22.87
C MET A 149 1.53 -11.95 -23.24
N PRO A 150 0.26 -11.61 -23.51
CA PRO A 150 -0.14 -10.22 -23.70
C PRO A 150 0.27 -9.38 -22.48
N PRO A 151 0.71 -8.12 -22.64
CA PRO A 151 1.10 -7.26 -21.50
C PRO A 151 0.02 -7.17 -20.41
N ALA A 152 -1.26 -7.23 -20.78
CA ALA A 152 -2.39 -7.26 -19.85
C ALA A 152 -2.45 -8.50 -18.95
N ALA A 153 -1.85 -9.62 -19.36
CA ALA A 153 -1.79 -10.85 -18.57
C ALA A 153 -0.59 -10.89 -17.60
N VAL A 154 0.38 -9.99 -17.79
CA VAL A 154 1.55 -9.82 -16.91
C VAL A 154 1.35 -8.64 -15.94
N ASP A 155 0.42 -7.74 -16.27
CA ASP A 155 0.07 -6.59 -15.45
C ASP A 155 -0.80 -7.00 -14.24
N THR A 156 -0.14 -7.23 -13.11
CA THR A 156 -0.81 -7.53 -11.83
C THR A 156 -1.27 -6.27 -11.10
N SER A 157 -1.12 -5.06 -11.68
CA SER A 157 -1.49 -3.82 -11.00
C SER A 157 -2.99 -3.74 -10.70
N GLN A 158 -3.83 -4.46 -11.44
CA GLN A 158 -5.29 -4.51 -11.24
C GLN A 158 -5.80 -5.79 -10.57
N ASP A 159 -4.92 -6.69 -10.13
CA ASP A 159 -5.32 -7.96 -9.54
C ASP A 159 -6.10 -7.75 -8.21
N HIS A 160 -5.86 -6.64 -7.53
CA HIS A 160 -6.58 -6.20 -6.32
C HIS A 160 -8.04 -5.77 -6.58
N VAL A 161 -8.42 -5.49 -7.83
CA VAL A 161 -9.80 -5.14 -8.22
C VAL A 161 -10.62 -6.40 -8.53
N LEU A 162 -9.95 -7.47 -9.00
CA LEU A 162 -10.58 -8.73 -9.38
C LEU A 162 -10.71 -9.72 -8.23
N ARG A 163 -9.95 -9.57 -7.14
CA ARG A 163 -10.20 -10.31 -5.90
C ARG A 163 -11.36 -9.66 -5.14
N SER A 164 -12.49 -10.37 -5.04
CA SER A 164 -13.58 -9.97 -4.15
C SER A 164 -13.05 -9.82 -2.71
N PRO A 165 -13.47 -8.77 -1.96
CA PRO A 165 -12.97 -8.42 -0.64
C PRO A 165 -13.52 -9.34 0.47
N VAL A 166 -13.51 -10.65 0.26
CA VAL A 166 -13.92 -11.64 1.27
C VAL A 166 -12.78 -12.60 1.54
N ALA A 167 -11.96 -12.20 2.51
CA ALA A 167 -11.38 -13.06 3.53
C ALA A 167 -11.30 -12.22 4.82
#